data_AF-A0A934PIU9-F1
#
_entry.id   AF-A0A934PIU9-F1
#
_cell.length_a   1.000
_cell.length_b   1.000
_cell.length_c   1.000
_cell.angle_alpha   90.00
_cell.angle_beta   90.00
_cell.angle_gamma   90.00
#
_symmetry.space_group_name_H-M   'P 1'
#
loop_
_entity.id
_entity.type
_entity.pdbx_description
1 polymer ?
#
loop_
_entity_poly.entity_id
_entity_poly.type
_entity_poly.pdbx_seq_one_letter_code
_entity_poly.pdbx_strand_id
1 'polypeptide(L)'
;MSDAADPVDLRARIETARALLAEHDSQAVLTPRLADPLPDLIAQCHGRAAPETEPVRSLHHFACSGGTLIARHLGLQPNTVLLSEIEPLRRPLGDRHKQPFAPTDLIRHLRYSPREIPDSVIEEVFLAALAPLMEHCRSNGRRLVLRDHAHSHFCQGEAVHEYPTLRALLLRRYPVRSVVTVRHPLDSLLSLQHNGWVHFQPPTVDEYARRYMAFLDAYEGVEIFRYEDFTADPEAQLRAICAVLDLPCVGVQEDLTLLLPLTGESGRRGPRILPRARREVSDELARECEQSRHFGALCLRLGY
;
A
#
# COMPACT_ATOMS: atom_id res chain seq x y z
N MET A 1 52.65 -50.99 23.73
CA MET A 1 53.69 -50.36 24.57
C MET A 1 54.06 -49.05 23.90
N SER A 2 53.74 -47.96 24.60
CA SER A 2 53.71 -46.58 24.10
C SER A 2 55.12 -46.08 23.81
N ASP A 3 55.34 -45.62 22.58
CA ASP A 3 56.56 -44.94 22.14
C ASP A 3 56.57 -43.54 22.78
N ALA A 4 57.26 -43.42 23.91
CA ALA A 4 57.37 -42.18 24.66
C ALA A 4 58.32 -41.25 23.89
N ALA A 5 57.78 -40.17 23.32
CA ALA A 5 58.55 -39.15 22.62
C ALA A 5 59.74 -38.69 23.48
N ASP A 6 60.93 -38.77 22.91
CA ASP A 6 62.20 -38.43 23.56
C ASP A 6 62.14 -36.98 24.09
N PRO A 7 62.32 -36.75 25.40
CA PRO A 7 62.27 -35.41 25.99
C PRO A 7 63.31 -34.44 25.40
N VAL A 8 64.37 -34.93 24.76
CA VAL A 8 65.35 -34.10 24.03
C VAL A 8 64.73 -33.55 22.73
N ASP A 9 63.94 -34.35 22.02
CA ASP A 9 63.23 -33.94 20.79
C ASP A 9 62.15 -32.89 21.10
N LEU A 10 61.41 -33.07 22.19
CA LEU A 10 60.39 -32.11 22.61
C LEU A 10 61.00 -30.73 22.94
N ARG A 11 62.16 -30.71 23.61
CA ARG A 11 62.86 -29.48 23.96
C ARG A 11 63.40 -28.76 22.72
N ALA A 12 63.96 -29.50 21.76
CA ALA A 12 64.42 -28.93 20.50
C ALA A 12 63.27 -28.32 19.69
N ARG A 13 62.11 -28.99 19.67
CA ARG A 13 60.89 -28.49 19.01
C ARG A 13 60.33 -27.23 19.67
N ILE A 14 60.37 -27.16 21.00
CA ILE A 14 59.95 -25.96 21.75
C ILE A 14 60.88 -24.77 21.46
N GLU A 15 62.19 -24.98 21.43
CA GLU A 15 63.14 -23.90 21.13
C GLU A 15 63.05 -23.44 19.66
N THR A 16 62.82 -24.38 18.73
CA THR A 16 62.56 -24.04 17.32
C THR A 16 61.27 -23.21 17.17
N ALA A 17 60.20 -23.59 17.87
CA ALA A 17 58.95 -22.82 17.88
C ALA A 17 59.13 -21.43 18.51
N ARG A 18 59.94 -21.31 19.58
CA ARG A 18 60.29 -20.01 20.18
C ARG A 18 61.08 -19.13 19.23
N ALA A 19 62.04 -19.68 18.49
CA ALA A 19 62.83 -18.93 17.53
C ALA A 19 61.96 -18.40 16.38
N LEU A 20 61.06 -19.23 15.83
CA LEU A 20 60.11 -18.82 14.79
C LEU A 20 59.15 -17.71 15.27
N LEU A 21 58.71 -17.78 16.52
CA LEU A 21 57.85 -16.74 17.12
C LEU A 21 58.62 -15.45 17.39
N ALA A 22 59.89 -15.52 17.80
CA ALA A 22 60.73 -14.33 18.02
C ALA A 22 61.06 -13.60 16.71
N GLU A 23 61.22 -14.31 15.59
CA GLU A 23 61.33 -13.71 14.25
C GLU A 23 60.02 -13.04 13.80
N HIS A 24 58.86 -13.53 14.25
CA HIS A 24 57.56 -12.89 13.99
C HIS A 24 57.31 -11.64 14.85
N ASP A 25 57.72 -11.66 16.12
CA ASP A 25 57.57 -10.50 17.03
C ASP A 25 58.45 -9.31 16.64
N SER A 26 59.56 -9.56 15.93
CA SER A 26 60.47 -8.51 15.45
C SER A 26 60.07 -7.90 14.10
N GLN A 27 59.09 -8.46 13.38
CA GLN A 27 58.58 -7.91 12.11
C GLN A 27 57.17 -7.32 12.17
N ALA A 28 56.45 -7.38 13.29
CA ALA A 28 55.15 -6.74 13.37
C ALA A 28 54.69 -6.52 14.81
N VAL A 29 55.21 -5.47 15.47
CA VAL A 29 54.30 -4.65 16.29
C VAL A 29 53.39 -3.90 15.31
N LEU A 30 52.48 -4.65 14.68
CA LEU A 30 51.20 -4.11 14.28
C LEU A 30 50.48 -3.86 15.61
N THR A 31 50.80 -2.72 16.24
CA THR A 31 49.71 -1.98 16.87
C THR A 31 48.64 -1.96 15.78
N PRO A 32 47.43 -2.50 15.98
CA PRO A 32 46.38 -2.17 15.06
C PRO A 32 46.29 -0.66 15.17
N ARG A 33 46.88 0.06 14.22
CA ARG A 33 46.30 1.32 13.80
C ARG A 33 44.90 0.88 13.46
N LEU A 34 43.98 1.08 14.40
CA LEU A 34 42.56 1.19 14.09
C LEU A 34 42.58 2.11 12.89
N ALA A 35 42.40 1.53 11.70
CA ALA A 35 42.26 2.31 10.49
C ALA A 35 41.21 3.36 10.85
N ASP A 36 41.45 4.62 10.44
CA ASP A 36 40.48 5.68 10.68
C ASP A 36 39.10 5.11 10.33
N PRO A 37 38.11 5.24 11.24
CA PRO A 37 36.81 4.62 11.03
C PRO A 37 36.37 4.96 9.62
N LEU A 38 36.03 3.93 8.84
CA LEU A 38 35.60 4.10 7.45
C LEU A 38 34.65 5.29 7.42
N PRO A 39 34.91 6.32 6.59
CA PRO A 39 34.10 7.52 6.59
C PRO A 39 32.64 7.09 6.46
N ASP A 40 31.76 7.63 7.30
CA ASP A 40 30.39 7.12 7.45
C ASP A 40 29.75 6.97 6.07
N LEU A 41 29.60 5.71 5.65
CA LEU A 41 29.11 5.37 4.32
C LEU A 41 27.69 5.92 4.14
N ILE A 42 26.92 6.02 5.23
CA ILE A 42 25.59 6.62 5.24
C ILE A 42 25.69 8.13 5.00
N ALA A 43 26.57 8.84 5.70
CA ALA A 43 26.81 10.27 5.46
C ALA A 43 27.34 10.55 4.04
N GLN A 44 28.20 9.70 3.50
CA GLN A 44 28.69 9.81 2.13
C GLN A 44 27.59 9.57 1.09
N CYS A 45 26.70 8.60 1.34
CA CYS A 45 25.52 8.36 0.51
C CYS A 45 24.56 9.55 0.57
N HIS A 46 24.31 10.12 1.76
CA HIS A 46 23.48 11.31 1.93
C HIS A 46 24.05 12.53 1.20
N GLY A 47 25.39 12.72 1.21
CA GLY A 47 26.05 13.82 0.51
C GLY A 47 26.10 13.67 -1.02
N ARG A 48 25.86 12.46 -1.54
CA ARG A 48 25.86 12.14 -2.99
C ARG A 48 24.47 11.99 -3.59
N ALA A 49 23.45 11.74 -2.76
CA ALA A 49 22.07 11.69 -3.21
C ALA A 49 21.57 13.11 -3.48
N ALA A 50 21.11 13.39 -4.70
CA ALA A 50 20.32 14.59 -4.95
C ALA A 50 19.06 14.53 -4.06
N PRO A 51 18.55 15.68 -3.56
CA PRO A 51 17.28 15.70 -2.86
C PRO A 51 16.16 15.40 -3.87
N GLU A 52 15.89 14.12 -4.11
CA GLU A 52 14.71 13.70 -4.81
C GLU A 52 13.53 13.82 -3.83
N THR A 53 12.51 14.58 -4.22
CA THR A 53 11.30 14.71 -3.42
C THR A 53 10.55 13.38 -3.47
N GLU A 54 10.68 12.58 -2.42
CA GLU A 54 9.99 11.28 -2.29
C GLU A 54 8.47 11.47 -2.52
N PRO A 55 7.86 10.79 -3.51
CA PRO A 55 6.45 10.96 -3.79
C PRO A 55 5.57 10.28 -2.73
N VAL A 56 4.37 10.82 -2.53
CA VAL A 56 3.28 10.07 -1.90
C VAL A 56 2.73 9.08 -2.92
N ARG A 57 2.53 7.83 -2.52
CA ARG A 57 1.88 6.82 -3.37
C ARG A 57 0.43 6.65 -2.96
N SER A 58 -0.47 6.52 -3.92
CA SER A 58 -1.89 6.27 -3.64
C SER A 58 -2.49 5.15 -4.47
N LEU A 59 -3.34 4.34 -3.83
CA LEU A 59 -4.06 3.23 -4.45
C LEU A 59 -5.55 3.55 -4.47
N HIS A 60 -6.15 3.50 -5.65
CA HIS A 60 -7.57 3.82 -5.85
C HIS A 60 -8.30 2.61 -6.40
N HIS A 61 -9.33 2.16 -5.70
CA HIS A 61 -10.04 0.95 -6.06
C HIS A 61 -11.54 1.24 -5.99
N PHE A 62 -12.29 0.96 -7.05
CA PHE A 62 -13.73 1.00 -6.93
C PHE A 62 -14.22 -0.09 -5.97
N ALA A 63 -15.39 0.10 -5.36
CA ALA A 63 -15.90 -0.85 -4.37
C ALA A 63 -15.96 -2.29 -4.92
N CYS A 64 -15.49 -3.26 -4.14
CA CYS A 64 -15.46 -4.67 -4.51
C CYS A 64 -14.62 -5.03 -5.77
N SER A 65 -13.56 -4.26 -6.07
CA SER A 65 -12.65 -4.50 -7.21
C SER A 65 -11.36 -5.26 -6.84
N GLY A 66 -11.26 -5.83 -5.64
CA GLY A 66 -10.06 -6.55 -5.20
C GLY A 66 -8.99 -5.70 -4.53
N GLY A 67 -9.28 -4.44 -4.19
CA GLY A 67 -8.34 -3.53 -3.53
C GLY A 67 -7.66 -4.09 -2.28
N THR A 68 -8.37 -4.81 -1.41
CA THR A 68 -7.76 -5.44 -0.22
C THR A 68 -6.67 -6.44 -0.59
N LEU A 69 -6.86 -7.23 -1.65
CA LEU A 69 -5.86 -8.22 -2.08
C LEU A 69 -4.59 -7.53 -2.56
N ILE A 70 -4.74 -6.60 -3.50
CA ILE A 70 -3.62 -5.92 -4.16
C ILE A 70 -2.86 -5.06 -3.13
N ALA A 71 -3.58 -4.29 -2.31
CA ALA A 71 -2.99 -3.47 -1.27
C ALA A 71 -2.19 -4.31 -0.26
N ARG A 72 -2.65 -5.52 0.08
CA ARG A 72 -1.93 -6.38 1.01
C ARG A 72 -0.58 -6.82 0.46
N HIS A 73 -0.50 -7.20 -0.81
CA HIS A 73 0.77 -7.54 -1.44
C HIS A 73 1.70 -6.34 -1.61
N LEU A 74 1.15 -5.15 -1.86
CA LEU A 74 1.94 -3.92 -1.88
C LEU A 74 2.50 -3.56 -0.51
N GLY A 75 1.70 -3.67 0.55
CA GLY A 75 2.14 -3.38 1.91
C GLY A 75 3.21 -4.34 2.46
N LEU A 76 3.39 -5.50 1.83
CA LEU A 76 4.47 -6.45 2.15
C LEU A 76 5.78 -6.13 1.41
N GLN A 77 5.77 -5.21 0.44
CA GLN A 77 6.98 -4.86 -0.28
C GLN A 77 7.99 -4.12 0.62
N PRO A 78 9.31 -4.27 0.39
CA PRO A 78 10.33 -3.72 1.27
C PRO A 78 10.15 -2.23 1.54
N ASN A 79 10.30 -1.86 2.81
CA ASN A 79 10.23 -0.48 3.29
C ASN A 79 8.89 0.24 2.98
N THR A 80 7.82 -0.49 2.67
CA THR A 80 6.50 0.09 2.40
C THR A 80 5.76 0.34 3.72
N VAL A 81 5.23 1.55 3.88
CA VAL A 81 4.31 1.92 4.95
C VAL A 81 2.94 2.14 4.32
N LEU A 82 2.01 1.20 4.55
CA LEU A 82 0.66 1.26 4.00
C LEU A 82 -0.33 1.77 5.05
N LEU A 83 -1.01 2.88 4.74
CA LEU A 83 -2.19 3.32 5.47
C LEU A 83 -3.44 2.99 4.64
N SER A 84 -4.43 2.37 5.27
CA SER A 84 -5.59 1.80 4.59
C SER A 84 -6.89 2.52 4.93
N GLU A 85 -7.80 2.55 3.95
CA GLU A 85 -9.14 3.14 4.05
C GLU A 85 -9.13 4.65 4.36
N ILE A 86 -8.31 5.39 3.62
CA ILE A 86 -8.15 6.84 3.80
C ILE A 86 -9.21 7.59 2.98
N GLU A 87 -10.07 8.34 3.67
CA GLU A 87 -10.98 9.33 3.09
C GLU A 87 -11.26 10.42 4.15
N PRO A 88 -10.51 11.54 4.13
CA PRO A 88 -10.58 12.56 5.18
C PRO A 88 -11.88 13.36 5.17
N LEU A 89 -12.59 13.40 4.04
CA LEU A 89 -13.81 14.20 3.88
C LEU A 89 -15.09 13.40 4.08
N ARG A 90 -14.98 12.09 4.35
CA ARG A 90 -16.11 11.26 4.74
C ARG A 90 -16.82 11.88 5.94
N ARG A 91 -18.09 12.22 5.75
CA ARG A 91 -18.97 12.60 6.85
C ARG A 91 -19.40 11.34 7.62
N PRO A 92 -19.46 11.38 8.96
CA PRO A 92 -19.90 10.23 9.71
C PRO A 92 -21.35 9.88 9.41
N LEU A 93 -21.62 8.60 9.19
CA LEU A 93 -22.98 8.07 9.03
C LEU A 93 -23.54 7.68 10.40
N GLY A 94 -24.79 8.07 10.68
CA GLY A 94 -25.55 7.64 11.85
C GLY A 94 -25.50 8.58 13.05
N ASP A 95 -26.04 8.10 14.17
CA ASP A 95 -26.18 8.84 15.42
C ASP A 95 -24.80 9.21 16.01
N ARG A 96 -24.62 10.49 16.35
CA ARG A 96 -23.41 11.04 16.98
C ARG A 96 -23.07 10.34 18.30
N HIS A 97 -24.08 9.79 19.00
CA HIS A 97 -23.93 9.16 20.32
C HIS A 97 -23.52 7.68 20.27
N LYS A 98 -23.56 7.02 19.11
CA LYS A 98 -23.26 5.58 18.97
C LYS A 98 -21.91 5.29 18.33
N GLN A 99 -21.04 6.28 18.32
CA GLN A 99 -19.79 6.24 17.56
C GLN A 99 -18.68 5.65 18.42
N PRO A 100 -17.84 4.75 17.87
CA PRO A 100 -16.68 4.22 18.59
C PRO A 100 -15.82 5.33 19.21
N PHE A 101 -15.31 5.10 20.42
CA PHE A 101 -14.36 6.01 21.05
C PHE A 101 -13.03 6.02 20.28
N ALA A 102 -12.61 7.19 19.80
CA ALA A 102 -11.40 7.37 18.99
C ALA A 102 -10.71 8.69 19.37
N PRO A 103 -10.12 8.78 20.57
CA PRO A 103 -9.62 10.03 21.17
C PRO A 103 -8.42 10.66 20.44
N THR A 104 -7.76 9.89 19.56
CA THR A 104 -6.60 10.33 18.80
C THR A 104 -6.95 10.81 17.38
N ASP A 105 -8.21 10.68 16.97
CA ASP A 105 -8.67 11.03 15.63
C ASP A 105 -9.18 12.48 15.61
N LEU A 106 -8.26 13.42 15.36
CA LEU A 106 -8.56 14.85 15.34
C LEU A 106 -9.64 15.20 14.31
N ILE A 107 -9.58 14.62 13.10
CA ILE A 107 -10.55 14.90 12.04
C ILE A 107 -11.94 14.46 12.49
N ARG A 108 -12.06 13.27 13.08
CA ARG A 108 -13.33 12.80 13.64
C ARG A 108 -13.86 13.75 14.72
N HIS A 109 -13.01 14.23 15.63
CA HIS A 109 -13.42 15.21 16.64
C HIS A 109 -13.90 16.53 16.02
N LEU A 110 -13.22 17.04 14.99
CA LEU A 110 -13.64 18.24 14.25
C LEU A 110 -15.02 18.04 13.59
N ARG A 111 -15.30 16.85 13.03
CA ARG A 111 -16.60 16.51 12.42
C ARG A 111 -17.74 16.43 13.44
N TYR A 112 -17.45 16.05 14.68
CA TYR A 112 -18.45 15.98 15.76
C TYR A 112 -18.57 17.26 16.56
N SER A 113 -17.76 18.28 16.28
CA SER A 113 -17.90 19.58 16.90
C SER A 113 -19.34 20.09 16.77
N PRO A 114 -19.91 20.70 17.82
CA PRO A 114 -21.21 21.36 17.73
C PRO A 114 -21.17 22.57 16.79
N ARG A 115 -19.96 23.11 16.52
CA ARG A 115 -19.73 24.16 15.53
C ARG A 115 -19.23 23.53 14.25
N GLU A 116 -19.90 23.83 13.14
CA GLU A 116 -19.52 23.33 11.83
C GLU A 116 -18.11 23.78 11.46
N ILE A 117 -17.31 22.83 10.99
CA ILE A 117 -15.95 23.06 10.48
C ILE A 117 -16.00 22.87 8.97
N PRO A 118 -15.61 23.89 8.17
CA PRO A 118 -15.59 23.77 6.72
C PRO A 118 -14.67 22.66 6.24
N ASP A 119 -15.03 22.02 5.13
CA ASP A 119 -14.25 20.94 4.52
C ASP A 119 -12.81 21.38 4.21
N SER A 120 -12.62 22.62 3.76
CA SER A 120 -11.29 23.20 3.49
C SER A 120 -10.36 23.20 4.71
N VAL A 121 -10.89 23.34 5.94
CA VAL A 121 -10.09 23.25 7.16
C VAL A 121 -9.69 21.80 7.44
N ILE A 122 -10.60 20.85 7.19
CA ILE A 122 -10.32 19.42 7.34
C ILE A 122 -9.25 18.96 6.35
N GLU A 123 -9.31 19.45 5.11
CA GLU A 123 -8.30 19.20 4.07
C GLU A 123 -6.90 19.66 4.53
N GLU A 124 -6.80 20.88 5.06
CA GLU A 124 -5.52 21.41 5.56
C GLU A 124 -5.01 20.64 6.78
N VAL A 125 -5.89 20.24 7.71
CA VAL A 125 -5.52 19.38 8.85
C VAL A 125 -4.97 18.03 8.36
N PHE A 126 -5.62 17.41 7.38
CA PHE A 126 -5.16 16.15 6.79
C PHE A 126 -3.79 16.30 6.12
N LEU A 127 -3.61 17.30 5.25
CA LEU A 127 -2.36 17.55 4.55
C LEU A 127 -1.23 17.91 5.53
N ALA A 128 -1.52 18.71 6.56
CA ALA A 128 -0.54 19.03 7.60
C ALA A 128 -0.14 17.79 8.42
N ALA A 129 -1.07 16.89 8.73
CA ALA A 129 -0.81 15.66 9.46
C ALA A 129 0.05 14.66 8.66
N LEU A 130 0.00 14.68 7.32
CA LEU A 130 0.85 13.85 6.48
C LEU A 130 2.32 14.31 6.46
N ALA A 131 2.60 15.60 6.64
CA ALA A 131 3.95 16.14 6.56
C ALA A 131 4.98 15.47 7.49
N PRO A 132 4.74 15.31 8.81
CA PRO A 132 5.69 14.62 9.69
C PRO A 132 5.83 13.13 9.36
N LEU A 133 4.77 12.48 8.86
CA LEU A 133 4.82 11.09 8.45
C LEU A 133 5.67 10.91 7.19
N MET A 134 5.51 11.80 6.21
CA MET A 134 6.33 11.85 5.00
C MET A 134 7.80 12.05 5.34
N GLU A 135 8.10 13.00 6.23
CA GLU A 135 9.46 13.25 6.68
C GLU A 135 10.05 12.04 7.42
N HIS A 136 9.29 11.42 8.32
CA HIS A 136 9.71 10.19 9.00
C HIS A 136 9.98 9.05 8.02
N CYS A 137 9.11 8.85 7.02
CA CYS A 137 9.32 7.81 6.02
C CYS A 137 10.60 8.08 5.23
N ARG A 138 10.76 9.31 4.74
CA ARG A 138 11.94 9.75 3.98
C ARG A 138 13.23 9.58 4.78
N SER A 139 13.26 10.01 6.04
CA SER A 139 14.46 9.92 6.90
C SER A 139 14.85 8.50 7.27
N ASN A 140 13.93 7.53 7.11
CA ASN A 140 14.15 6.12 7.43
C ASN A 140 14.17 5.22 6.19
N GLY A 141 14.25 5.79 4.98
CA GLY A 141 14.27 5.03 3.72
C GLY A 141 12.98 4.25 3.46
N ARG A 142 11.86 4.69 4.03
CA ARG A 142 10.52 4.09 3.88
C ARG A 142 9.69 4.87 2.86
N ARG A 143 8.74 4.17 2.25
CA ARG A 143 7.87 4.67 1.19
C ARG A 143 6.42 4.61 1.63
N LEU A 144 5.77 5.78 1.72
CA LEU A 144 4.38 5.89 2.16
C LEU A 144 3.41 5.58 1.01
N VAL A 145 2.47 4.67 1.27
CA VAL A 145 1.37 4.30 0.39
C VAL A 145 0.05 4.52 1.11
N LEU A 146 -0.86 5.27 0.49
CA LEU A 146 -2.21 5.53 0.99
C LEU A 146 -3.22 4.77 0.14
N ARG A 147 -3.95 3.82 0.73
CA ARG A 147 -5.07 3.16 0.07
C ARG A 147 -6.35 3.95 0.35
N ASP A 148 -6.95 4.44 -0.72
CA ASP A 148 -8.18 5.22 -0.75
C ASP A 148 -9.40 4.38 -0.35
N HIS A 149 -10.34 4.99 0.37
CA HIS A 149 -11.68 4.45 0.59
C HIS A 149 -12.69 5.07 -0.39
N ALA A 150 -12.47 4.85 -1.69
CA ALA A 150 -13.29 5.41 -2.76
C ALA A 150 -14.79 5.01 -2.67
N HIS A 151 -15.12 3.91 -1.97
CA HIS A 151 -16.51 3.53 -1.70
C HIS A 151 -17.28 4.67 -1.01
N SER A 152 -16.67 5.38 -0.05
CA SER A 152 -17.32 6.52 0.59
C SER A 152 -17.55 7.69 -0.34
N HIS A 153 -16.64 7.94 -1.28
CA HIS A 153 -16.76 9.04 -2.23
C HIS A 153 -17.82 8.76 -3.30
N PHE A 154 -17.75 7.59 -3.93
CA PHE A 154 -18.51 7.30 -5.14
C PHE A 154 -19.78 6.49 -4.91
N CYS A 155 -19.85 5.67 -3.85
CA CYS A 155 -20.90 4.67 -3.67
C CYS A 155 -21.87 4.98 -2.51
N GLN A 156 -21.93 6.21 -2.03
CA GLN A 156 -22.82 6.62 -0.93
C GLN A 156 -23.75 7.77 -1.35
N GLY A 157 -24.97 7.78 -0.80
CA GLY A 157 -25.94 8.87 -0.95
C GLY A 157 -26.58 8.98 -2.33
N GLU A 158 -27.29 10.08 -2.56
CA GLU A 158 -28.06 10.35 -3.79
C GLU A 158 -27.18 10.80 -4.97
N ALA A 159 -25.99 11.33 -4.69
CA ALA A 159 -25.05 11.80 -5.71
C ALA A 159 -23.62 11.34 -5.39
N VAL A 160 -22.73 11.44 -6.38
CA VAL A 160 -21.28 11.35 -6.13
C VAL A 160 -20.87 12.61 -5.39
N HIS A 161 -20.04 12.49 -4.37
CA HIS A 161 -19.59 13.67 -3.63
C HIS A 161 -18.72 14.59 -4.49
N GLU A 162 -18.95 15.89 -4.37
CA GLU A 162 -18.27 16.93 -5.17
C GLU A 162 -16.93 17.40 -4.57
N TYR A 163 -16.60 16.95 -3.35
CA TYR A 163 -15.34 17.31 -2.73
C TYR A 163 -14.14 16.64 -3.43
N PRO A 164 -12.90 17.17 -3.27
CA PRO A 164 -11.74 16.62 -3.97
C PRO A 164 -11.45 15.16 -3.59
N THR A 165 -11.06 14.34 -4.57
CA THR A 165 -10.59 12.97 -4.28
C THR A 165 -9.31 12.98 -3.45
N LEU A 166 -8.98 11.85 -2.82
CA LEU A 166 -7.72 11.70 -2.09
C LEU A 166 -6.51 12.11 -2.95
N ARG A 167 -6.46 11.68 -4.23
CA ARG A 167 -5.37 12.07 -5.14
C ARG A 167 -5.34 13.57 -5.40
N ALA A 168 -6.49 14.18 -5.65
CA ALA A 168 -6.59 15.63 -5.87
C ALA A 168 -6.10 16.42 -4.65
N LEU A 169 -6.40 15.96 -3.43
CA LEU A 169 -5.86 16.55 -2.21
C LEU A 169 -4.34 16.43 -2.13
N LEU A 170 -3.79 15.23 -2.35
CA LEU A 170 -2.35 14.99 -2.26
C LEU A 170 -1.54 15.84 -3.26
N LEU A 171 -2.03 15.98 -4.50
CA LEU A 171 -1.39 16.76 -5.57
C LEU A 171 -1.23 18.25 -5.23
N ARG A 172 -1.99 18.78 -4.27
CA ARG A 172 -1.85 20.18 -3.83
C ARG A 172 -0.52 20.45 -3.13
N ARG A 173 0.14 19.43 -2.57
CA ARG A 173 1.31 19.61 -1.70
C ARG A 173 2.47 18.64 -1.98
N TYR A 174 2.21 17.52 -2.64
CA TYR A 174 3.20 16.46 -2.82
C TYR A 174 3.31 16.04 -4.28
N PRO A 175 4.49 15.58 -4.74
CA PRO A 175 4.58 14.69 -5.89
C PRO A 175 3.77 13.43 -5.59
N VAL A 176 2.96 12.97 -6.54
CA VAL A 176 2.08 11.80 -6.34
C VAL A 176 2.31 10.77 -7.43
N ARG A 177 2.43 9.50 -7.03
CA ARG A 177 2.32 8.32 -7.90
C ARG A 177 1.04 7.59 -7.53
N SER A 178 0.24 7.23 -8.52
CA SER A 178 -1.06 6.59 -8.27
C SER A 178 -1.25 5.41 -9.19
N VAL A 179 -2.02 4.43 -8.72
CA VAL A 179 -2.60 3.39 -9.57
C VAL A 179 -4.09 3.26 -9.27
N VAL A 180 -4.84 2.87 -10.29
CA VAL A 180 -6.24 2.49 -10.18
C VAL A 180 -6.34 0.98 -10.35
N THR A 181 -7.17 0.32 -9.54
CA THR A 181 -7.57 -1.07 -9.83
C THR A 181 -9.05 -1.17 -10.09
N VAL A 182 -9.37 -2.02 -11.06
CA VAL A 182 -10.72 -2.28 -11.53
C VAL A 182 -10.98 -3.78 -11.56
N ARG A 183 -12.24 -4.14 -11.68
CA ARG A 183 -12.72 -5.51 -11.86
C ARG A 183 -13.95 -5.44 -12.76
N HIS A 184 -14.31 -6.57 -13.36
CA HIS A 184 -15.53 -6.69 -14.15
C HIS A 184 -16.73 -6.07 -13.42
N PRO A 185 -17.42 -5.07 -14.00
CA PRO A 185 -18.48 -4.32 -13.33
C PRO A 185 -19.56 -5.20 -12.70
N LEU A 186 -20.02 -6.23 -13.43
CA LEU A 186 -20.99 -7.20 -12.92
C LEU A 186 -20.52 -7.91 -11.64
N ASP A 187 -19.26 -8.38 -11.61
CA ASP A 187 -18.74 -9.15 -10.49
C ASP A 187 -18.54 -8.28 -9.25
N SER A 188 -18.17 -7.01 -9.45
CA SER A 188 -18.10 -6.01 -8.39
C SER A 188 -19.49 -5.66 -7.86
N LEU A 189 -20.48 -5.44 -8.74
CA LEU A 189 -21.86 -5.16 -8.35
C LEU A 189 -22.46 -6.32 -7.55
N LEU A 190 -22.34 -7.56 -8.02
CA LEU A 190 -22.81 -8.75 -7.32
C LEU A 190 -22.17 -8.91 -5.94
N SER A 191 -20.88 -8.57 -5.82
CA SER A 191 -20.17 -8.60 -4.53
C SER A 191 -20.67 -7.50 -3.59
N LEU A 192 -20.98 -6.32 -4.13
CA LEU A 192 -21.50 -5.18 -3.40
C LEU A 192 -22.93 -5.44 -2.89
N GLN A 193 -23.80 -6.03 -3.71
CA GLN A 193 -25.12 -6.52 -3.31
C GLN A 193 -25.03 -7.59 -2.22
N HIS A 194 -24.17 -8.59 -2.42
CA HIS A 194 -24.00 -9.68 -1.46
C HIS A 194 -23.52 -9.20 -0.08
N ASN A 195 -22.66 -8.19 -0.03
CA ASN A 195 -22.17 -7.62 1.21
C ASN A 195 -23.15 -6.62 1.87
N GLY A 196 -24.28 -6.32 1.23
CA GLY A 196 -25.21 -5.29 1.69
C GLY A 196 -24.64 -3.88 1.62
N TRP A 197 -23.76 -3.62 0.65
CA TRP A 197 -23.02 -2.36 0.50
C TRP A 197 -23.58 -1.43 -0.58
N VAL A 198 -24.82 -1.67 -1.02
CA VAL A 198 -25.53 -0.76 -1.93
C VAL A 198 -26.00 0.45 -1.13
N HIS A 199 -25.13 1.45 -1.01
CA HIS A 199 -25.38 2.66 -0.20
C HIS A 199 -25.66 3.90 -1.05
N PHE A 200 -25.71 3.76 -2.38
CA PHE A 200 -26.08 4.82 -3.31
C PHE A 200 -27.56 4.74 -3.67
N GLN A 201 -28.11 5.88 -4.09
CA GLN A 201 -29.47 6.00 -4.59
C GLN A 201 -29.51 6.70 -5.95
N PRO A 202 -30.39 6.27 -6.88
CA PRO A 202 -31.22 5.06 -6.80
C PRO A 202 -30.36 3.78 -6.88
N PRO A 203 -30.77 2.66 -6.26
CA PRO A 203 -29.97 1.43 -6.19
C PRO A 203 -30.08 0.59 -7.49
N THR A 204 -29.82 1.19 -8.65
CA THR A 204 -29.96 0.55 -9.97
C THR A 204 -28.59 0.21 -10.58
N VAL A 205 -28.56 -0.74 -11.53
CA VAL A 205 -27.36 -1.02 -12.34
C VAL A 205 -26.85 0.21 -13.06
N ASP A 206 -27.76 1.04 -13.59
CA ASP A 206 -27.37 2.23 -14.35
C ASP A 206 -26.67 3.28 -13.47
N GLU A 207 -27.19 3.51 -12.25
CA GLU A 207 -26.58 4.43 -11.30
C GLU A 207 -25.23 3.90 -10.79
N TYR A 208 -25.13 2.59 -10.55
CA TYR A 208 -23.85 1.93 -10.26
C TYR A 208 -22.82 2.20 -11.36
N ALA A 209 -23.21 1.96 -12.62
CA ALA A 209 -22.32 2.12 -13.76
C ALA A 209 -21.92 3.59 -13.97
N ARG A 210 -22.87 4.53 -13.80
CA ARG A 210 -22.61 5.97 -13.86
C ARG A 210 -21.59 6.41 -12.79
N ARG A 211 -21.72 5.90 -11.55
CA ARG A 211 -20.77 6.20 -10.45
C ARG A 211 -19.39 5.61 -10.71
N TYR A 212 -19.31 4.43 -11.29
CA TYR A 212 -18.03 3.83 -11.68
C TYR A 212 -17.38 4.62 -12.81
N MET A 213 -18.15 5.09 -13.81
CA MET A 213 -17.64 6.00 -14.83
C MET A 213 -17.09 7.29 -14.22
N ALA A 214 -17.81 7.91 -13.27
CA ALA A 214 -17.34 9.10 -12.55
C ALA A 214 -16.04 8.84 -11.76
N PHE A 215 -15.88 7.65 -11.18
CA PHE A 215 -14.62 7.23 -10.57
C PHE A 215 -13.48 7.18 -11.61
N LEU A 216 -13.71 6.56 -12.77
CA LEU A 216 -12.69 6.48 -13.81
C LEU A 216 -12.33 7.86 -14.37
N ASP A 217 -13.30 8.77 -14.48
CA ASP A 217 -13.08 10.16 -14.91
C ASP A 217 -12.25 10.93 -13.88
N ALA A 218 -12.52 10.75 -12.59
CA ALA A 218 -11.75 11.39 -11.52
C ALA A 218 -10.28 10.94 -11.44
N TYR A 219 -9.96 9.80 -12.06
CA TYR A 219 -8.60 9.24 -12.14
C TYR A 219 -8.10 9.12 -13.59
N GLU A 220 -8.58 9.96 -14.50
CA GLU A 220 -8.08 10.00 -15.87
C GLU A 220 -6.56 10.20 -15.91
N GLY A 221 -5.89 9.44 -16.79
CA GLY A 221 -4.44 9.45 -16.94
C GLY A 221 -3.67 8.68 -15.84
N VAL A 222 -4.36 8.03 -14.91
CA VAL A 222 -3.74 7.11 -13.94
C VAL A 222 -3.78 5.68 -14.49
N GLU A 223 -2.66 4.95 -14.36
CA GLU A 223 -2.56 3.56 -14.85
C GLU A 223 -3.59 2.64 -14.18
N ILE A 224 -4.25 1.81 -14.99
CA ILE A 224 -5.33 0.90 -14.57
C ILE A 224 -4.85 -0.54 -14.58
N PHE A 225 -5.07 -1.25 -13.47
CA PHE A 225 -4.78 -2.67 -13.32
C PHE A 225 -6.09 -3.46 -13.08
N ARG A 226 -6.33 -4.51 -13.86
CA ARG A 226 -7.52 -5.35 -13.71
C ARG A 226 -7.28 -6.45 -12.68
N TYR A 227 -8.29 -6.68 -11.85
CA TYR A 227 -8.30 -7.76 -10.86
C TYR A 227 -8.08 -9.13 -11.52
N GLU A 228 -8.71 -9.35 -12.68
CA GLU A 228 -8.64 -10.60 -13.42
C GLU A 228 -7.20 -10.89 -13.85
N ASP A 229 -6.51 -9.88 -14.39
CA ASP A 229 -5.10 -9.98 -14.77
C ASP A 229 -4.22 -10.24 -13.55
N PHE A 230 -4.47 -9.55 -12.43
CA PHE A 230 -3.73 -9.76 -11.18
C PHE A 230 -3.92 -11.18 -10.64
N THR A 231 -5.10 -11.78 -10.77
CA THR A 231 -5.30 -13.17 -10.35
C THR A 231 -4.78 -14.21 -11.33
N ALA A 232 -4.59 -13.83 -12.60
CA ALA A 232 -4.05 -14.72 -13.63
C ALA A 232 -2.51 -14.76 -13.60
N ASP A 233 -1.86 -13.62 -13.42
CA ASP A 233 -0.40 -13.52 -13.25
C ASP A 233 -0.05 -12.51 -12.13
N PRO A 234 -0.17 -12.92 -10.86
CA PRO A 234 0.06 -12.04 -9.71
C PRO A 234 1.46 -11.44 -9.67
N GLU A 235 2.46 -12.21 -10.11
CA GLU A 235 3.86 -11.83 -10.10
C GLU A 235 4.16 -10.72 -11.09
N ALA A 236 3.72 -10.87 -12.34
CA ALA A 236 3.91 -9.83 -13.35
C ALA A 236 3.14 -8.55 -13.01
N GLN A 237 1.90 -8.69 -12.55
CA GLN A 237 1.05 -7.55 -12.23
C GLN A 237 1.54 -6.78 -11.01
N LEU A 238 1.98 -7.47 -9.95
CA LEU A 238 2.60 -6.81 -8.80
C LEU A 238 3.87 -6.04 -9.19
N ARG A 239 4.75 -6.64 -10.01
CA ARG A 239 5.94 -5.94 -10.52
C ARG A 239 5.59 -4.69 -11.30
N ALA A 240 4.58 -4.77 -12.17
CA ALA A 240 4.13 -3.63 -12.97
C ALA A 240 3.55 -2.51 -12.08
N ILE A 241 2.73 -2.85 -11.08
CA ILE A 241 2.20 -1.89 -10.12
C ILE A 241 3.34 -1.23 -9.33
N CYS A 242 4.28 -2.01 -8.81
CA CYS A 242 5.44 -1.49 -8.08
C CYS A 242 6.28 -0.56 -8.96
N ALA A 243 6.45 -0.85 -10.25
CA ALA A 243 7.17 0.03 -11.17
C ALA A 243 6.47 1.40 -11.34
N VAL A 244 5.15 1.41 -11.53
CA VAL A 244 4.38 2.68 -11.63
C VAL A 244 4.45 3.48 -10.34
N LEU A 245 4.42 2.79 -9.20
CA LEU A 245 4.50 3.40 -7.88
C LEU A 245 5.91 3.75 -7.44
N ASP A 246 6.96 3.41 -8.19
CA ASP A 246 8.36 3.49 -7.72
C ASP A 246 8.55 2.81 -6.35
N LEU A 247 8.20 1.53 -6.27
CA LEU A 247 8.38 0.68 -5.10
C LEU A 247 9.37 -0.45 -5.41
N PRO A 248 10.24 -0.82 -4.45
CA PRO A 248 10.96 -2.08 -4.52
C PRO A 248 9.98 -3.24 -4.65
N CYS A 249 10.31 -4.23 -5.47
CA CYS A 249 9.47 -5.41 -5.64
C CYS A 249 10.27 -6.69 -5.38
N VAL A 250 9.82 -7.49 -4.42
CA VAL A 250 10.39 -8.82 -4.11
C VAL A 250 9.47 -9.97 -4.52
N GLY A 251 8.34 -9.65 -5.16
CA GLY A 251 7.36 -10.63 -5.61
C GLY A 251 6.21 -10.84 -4.61
N VAL A 252 5.39 -11.83 -4.92
CA VAL A 252 4.20 -12.17 -4.15
C VAL A 252 4.57 -13.00 -2.93
N GLN A 253 4.04 -12.61 -1.78
CA GLN A 253 4.31 -13.26 -0.48
C GLN A 253 3.00 -13.71 0.17
N GLU A 254 2.35 -14.73 -0.40
CA GLU A 254 1.04 -15.24 0.07
C GLU A 254 1.05 -15.60 1.57
N ASP A 255 2.08 -16.28 2.04
CA ASP A 255 2.17 -16.73 3.44
C ASP A 255 2.31 -15.58 4.44
N LEU A 256 2.89 -14.45 4.03
CA LEU A 256 3.10 -13.28 4.88
C LEU A 256 1.87 -12.37 4.96
N THR A 257 0.85 -12.61 4.13
CA THR A 257 -0.39 -11.81 4.13
C THR A 257 -1.09 -11.79 5.49
N LEU A 258 -0.93 -12.85 6.30
CA LEU A 258 -1.48 -12.93 7.66
C LEU A 258 -0.83 -11.92 8.62
N LEU A 259 0.38 -11.44 8.32
CA LEU A 259 1.11 -10.48 9.14
C LEU A 259 0.68 -9.04 8.91
N LEU A 260 -0.12 -8.77 7.87
CA LEU A 260 -0.55 -7.43 7.49
C LEU A 260 -2.08 -7.32 7.54
N PRO A 261 -2.67 -7.19 8.75
CA PRO A 261 -4.10 -6.94 8.87
C PRO A 261 -4.43 -5.58 8.25
N LEU A 262 -5.41 -5.55 7.35
CA LEU A 262 -5.91 -4.31 6.76
C LEU A 262 -7.25 -3.93 7.37
N THR A 263 -7.49 -2.64 7.55
CA THR A 263 -8.83 -2.13 7.83
C THR A 263 -9.69 -2.25 6.57
N GLY A 264 -11.00 -2.47 6.75
CA GLY A 264 -11.97 -2.54 5.63
C GLY A 264 -11.85 -3.80 4.77
N GLU A 265 -11.52 -4.96 5.35
CA GLU A 265 -11.42 -6.20 4.58
C GLU A 265 -12.77 -6.60 3.96
N SER A 266 -12.82 -6.66 2.63
CA SER A 266 -14.05 -6.98 1.87
C SER A 266 -14.44 -8.47 1.88
N GLY A 267 -14.03 -9.22 2.91
CA GLY A 267 -14.40 -10.62 3.10
C GLY A 267 -13.51 -11.65 2.40
N ARG A 268 -12.34 -11.27 1.84
CA ARG A 268 -11.36 -12.28 1.37
C ARG A 268 -10.54 -12.80 2.55
N ARG A 269 -10.91 -13.99 3.03
CA ARG A 269 -10.19 -14.76 4.04
C ARG A 269 -9.36 -15.84 3.33
N GLY A 270 -8.06 -15.88 3.59
CA GLY A 270 -7.15 -16.88 3.05
C GLY A 270 -5.94 -16.27 2.31
N PRO A 271 -4.77 -16.93 2.37
CA PRO A 271 -3.52 -16.38 1.87
C PRO A 271 -3.39 -16.44 0.34
N ARG A 272 -4.16 -17.32 -0.33
CA ARG A 272 -3.97 -17.64 -1.74
C ARG A 272 -4.61 -16.65 -2.71
N ILE A 273 -3.90 -16.35 -3.79
CA ILE A 273 -4.34 -15.56 -4.93
C ILE A 273 -5.00 -16.48 -5.95
N LEU A 274 -6.32 -16.62 -5.84
CA LEU A 274 -7.15 -17.32 -6.80
C LEU A 274 -8.16 -16.37 -7.47
N PRO A 275 -8.48 -16.60 -8.76
CA PRO A 275 -9.66 -16.04 -9.41
C PRO A 275 -10.92 -16.38 -8.62
N ARG A 276 -11.93 -15.51 -8.70
CA ARG A 276 -13.25 -15.78 -8.12
C ARG A 276 -14.23 -16.00 -9.25
N ALA A 277 -14.92 -17.14 -9.21
CA ALA A 277 -16.03 -17.39 -10.12
C ALA A 277 -17.09 -16.29 -9.96
N ARG A 278 -17.71 -15.92 -11.09
CA ARG A 278 -18.87 -15.03 -11.11
C ARG A 278 -19.99 -15.64 -10.27
N ARG A 279 -20.64 -14.81 -9.45
CA ARG A 279 -21.83 -15.21 -8.70
C ARG A 279 -23.00 -15.38 -9.66
N GLU A 280 -24.00 -16.14 -9.26
CA GLU A 280 -25.22 -16.32 -10.05
C GLU A 280 -25.84 -14.96 -10.42
N VAL A 281 -26.22 -14.82 -11.70
CA VAL A 281 -26.83 -13.63 -12.26
C VAL A 281 -28.29 -13.94 -12.48
N SER A 282 -29.19 -13.23 -11.80
CA SER A 282 -30.63 -13.40 -12.03
C SER A 282 -31.05 -12.84 -13.39
N ASP A 283 -32.14 -13.37 -13.95
CA ASP A 283 -32.73 -12.86 -15.20
C ASP A 283 -33.16 -11.39 -15.11
N GLU A 284 -33.50 -10.93 -13.91
CA GLU A 284 -33.77 -9.51 -13.65
C GLU A 284 -32.50 -8.66 -13.77
N LEU A 285 -31.43 -9.06 -13.11
CA LEU A 285 -30.16 -8.33 -13.17
C LEU A 285 -29.56 -8.33 -14.58
N ALA A 286 -29.69 -9.45 -15.30
CA ALA A 286 -29.27 -9.55 -16.70
C ALA A 286 -30.02 -8.52 -17.57
N ARG A 287 -31.35 -8.44 -17.44
CA ARG A 287 -32.17 -7.43 -18.14
C ARG A 287 -31.81 -6.00 -17.74
N GLU A 288 -31.55 -5.73 -16.46
CA GLU A 288 -31.09 -4.40 -16.03
C GLU A 288 -29.75 -4.01 -16.66
N CYS A 289 -28.82 -4.96 -16.79
CA CYS A 289 -27.54 -4.73 -17.45
C CYS A 289 -27.71 -4.42 -18.94
N GLU A 290 -28.60 -5.14 -19.63
CA GLU A 290 -28.91 -4.91 -21.05
C GLU A 290 -29.61 -3.57 -21.30
N GLN A 291 -30.49 -3.16 -20.39
CA GLN A 291 -31.26 -1.92 -20.49
C GLN A 291 -30.50 -0.69 -19.98
N SER A 292 -29.43 -0.89 -19.22
CA SER A 292 -28.63 0.21 -18.70
C SER A 292 -27.88 0.94 -19.81
N ARG A 293 -28.05 2.26 -19.82
CA ARG A 293 -27.33 3.17 -20.72
C ARG A 293 -25.83 3.18 -20.43
N HIS A 294 -25.44 3.11 -19.16
CA HIS A 294 -24.05 3.27 -18.73
C HIS A 294 -23.29 1.95 -18.60
N PHE A 295 -23.97 0.83 -18.33
CA PHE A 295 -23.31 -0.44 -18.04
C PHE A 295 -22.53 -0.99 -19.22
N GLY A 296 -23.12 -1.03 -20.41
CA GLY A 296 -22.42 -1.47 -21.63
C GLY A 296 -21.23 -0.56 -21.96
N ALA A 297 -21.38 0.76 -21.80
CA ALA A 297 -20.29 1.71 -22.01
C ALA A 297 -19.14 1.53 -21.01
N LEU A 298 -19.46 1.22 -19.75
CA LEU A 298 -18.48 0.92 -18.71
C LEU A 298 -17.71 -0.37 -19.02
N CYS A 299 -18.39 -1.44 -19.41
CA CYS A 299 -17.72 -2.68 -19.83
C CYS A 299 -16.76 -2.42 -21.00
N LEU A 300 -17.23 -1.71 -22.03
CA LEU A 300 -16.42 -1.34 -23.18
C LEU A 300 -15.18 -0.52 -22.77
N ARG A 301 -15.35 0.49 -21.89
CA ARG A 301 -14.25 1.32 -21.40
C ARG A 301 -13.18 0.53 -20.66
N LEU A 302 -13.57 -0.53 -19.95
CA LEU A 302 -12.68 -1.40 -19.18
C LEU A 302 -12.15 -2.59 -19.98
N GLY A 303 -12.59 -2.77 -21.22
CA GLY A 303 -12.21 -3.87 -22.09
C GLY A 303 -12.81 -5.22 -21.70
N TYR A 304 -14.07 -5.23 -21.25
CA TYR A 304 -14.89 -6.43 -21.01
C TYR A 304 -15.97 -6.60 -22.07
#